data_AF-A0A6L5XR43-F1
#
_entry.id   AF-A0A6L5XR43-F1
#
_cell.length_a   1.000
_cell.length_b   1.000
_cell.length_c   1.000
_cell.angle_alpha   90.00
_cell.angle_beta   90.00
_cell.angle_gamma   90.00
#
_symmetry.space_group_name_H-M   'P 1'
#
loop_
_entity.id
_entity.type
_entity.pdbx_description
1 polymer ?
#
loop_
_entity_poly.entity_id
_entity_poly.type
_entity_poly.pdbx_seq_one_letter_code
_entity_poly.pdbx_strand_id
1 'polypeptide(L)'
;MLNAIAWALACFGVVAADIALSVVLFSALGVASVFMGFSIDDLDIQLLQAAAQTASFLMALLWWRCLWPRSFMARSQSEHPLGGGARGAWKRIACVIVIGLALQVVVSYVTDAVLSLLPDAAADYSELVEETGMGDTSPLAVLTTVLGAPFCEELLVRGVIFEFSLRAFNPQCRPLWKRRRRASAQDGAIVPWAALSTWGVAAAIVLQAAIFGFMHMNWVQGCYAGAAGLIFGWVLVTTGKLRYTILLHFAFNAGSYLMGLLWFVNTPLDVAITVAIAGVIHVEAMRSLRHACGMDAASALLP
;
A
#
# COMPACT_ATOMS: atom_id res chain seq x y z
N MET A 1 -22.83 2.56 16.10
CA MET A 1 -22.77 1.61 14.96
C MET A 1 -22.94 2.31 13.60
N LEU A 2 -24.02 3.07 13.36
CA LEU A 2 -24.25 3.80 12.09
C LEU A 2 -23.05 4.61 11.56
N ASN A 3 -22.34 5.34 12.43
CA ASN A 3 -21.16 6.12 12.01
C ASN A 3 -19.94 5.26 11.61
N ALA A 4 -19.78 4.08 12.21
CA ALA A 4 -18.68 3.16 11.86
C ALA A 4 -18.93 2.55 10.48
N ILE A 5 -20.17 2.15 10.21
CA ILE A 5 -20.62 1.67 8.90
C ILE A 5 -20.42 2.76 7.84
N ALA A 6 -20.78 4.01 8.13
CA ALA A 6 -20.58 5.12 7.20
C ALA A 6 -19.11 5.32 6.82
N TRP A 7 -18.17 5.21 7.77
CA TRP A 7 -16.74 5.30 7.46
C TRP A 7 -16.21 4.08 6.71
N ALA A 8 -16.67 2.87 7.04
CA ALA A 8 -16.33 1.68 6.28
C ALA A 8 -16.85 1.76 4.82
N LEU A 9 -18.08 2.23 4.61
CA LEU A 9 -18.64 2.49 3.29
C LEU A 9 -17.86 3.59 2.56
N ALA A 10 -17.39 4.63 3.27
CA ALA A 10 -16.54 5.65 2.69
C ALA A 10 -15.22 5.08 2.15
N CYS A 11 -14.65 4.03 2.76
CA CYS A 11 -13.48 3.34 2.22
C CYS A 11 -13.77 2.72 0.83
N PHE A 12 -14.90 2.03 0.68
CA PHE A 12 -15.33 1.51 -0.63
C PHE A 12 -15.69 2.63 -1.61
N GLY A 13 -16.21 3.76 -1.12
CA GLY A 13 -16.46 4.95 -1.92
C GLY A 13 -15.19 5.55 -2.54
N VAL A 14 -14.04 5.44 -1.87
CA VAL A 14 -12.73 5.83 -2.44
C VAL A 14 -12.40 4.94 -3.64
N VAL A 15 -12.54 3.62 -3.50
CA VAL A 15 -12.29 2.66 -4.59
C VAL A 15 -13.26 2.88 -5.75
N ALA A 16 -14.54 3.08 -5.47
CA ALA A 16 -15.54 3.35 -6.50
C ALA A 16 -15.22 4.64 -7.28
N ALA A 17 -14.73 5.68 -6.60
CA ALA A 17 -14.31 6.92 -7.27
C ALA A 17 -13.11 6.69 -8.20
N ASP A 18 -12.14 5.87 -7.77
CA ASP A 18 -10.97 5.52 -8.56
C ASP A 18 -11.33 4.68 -9.80
N ILE A 19 -12.15 3.66 -9.63
CA ILE A 19 -12.68 2.84 -10.74
C ILE A 19 -13.47 3.72 -11.71
N ALA A 20 -14.36 4.59 -11.20
CA ALA A 20 -15.16 5.47 -12.04
C ALA A 20 -14.29 6.44 -12.86
N LEU A 21 -13.23 6.99 -12.26
CA LEU A 21 -12.26 7.84 -12.96
C LEU A 21 -11.58 7.08 -14.11
N SER A 22 -11.09 5.87 -13.84
CA SER A 22 -10.48 5.01 -14.85
C SER A 22 -11.46 4.70 -15.98
N VAL A 23 -12.68 4.24 -15.66
CA VAL A 23 -13.72 3.92 -16.67
C VAL A 23 -14.04 5.13 -17.55
N VAL A 24 -14.14 6.33 -16.98
CA VAL A 24 -14.40 7.55 -17.76
C VAL A 24 -13.27 7.85 -18.73
N LEU A 25 -12.00 7.71 -18.31
CA LEU A 25 -10.84 7.96 -19.17
C LEU A 25 -10.75 6.94 -20.32
N PHE A 26 -10.95 5.65 -20.04
CA PHE A 26 -10.97 4.61 -21.07
C PHE A 26 -12.14 4.79 -22.04
N SER A 27 -13.33 5.14 -21.54
CA SER A 27 -14.48 5.42 -22.39
C SER A 27 -14.25 6.64 -23.29
N ALA A 28 -13.60 7.68 -22.78
CA ALA A 28 -13.28 8.88 -23.56
C ALA A 28 -12.33 8.58 -24.72
N LEU A 29 -11.32 7.72 -24.53
CA LEU A 29 -10.44 7.28 -25.62
C LEU A 29 -11.22 6.49 -26.67
N GLY A 30 -12.05 5.53 -26.25
CA GLY A 30 -12.88 4.73 -27.16
C GLY A 30 -13.86 5.58 -27.98
N VAL A 31 -14.43 6.62 -27.37
CA VAL A 31 -15.26 7.59 -28.09
C VAL A 31 -14.41 8.39 -29.08
N ALA A 32 -13.25 8.90 -28.66
CA ALA A 32 -12.36 9.69 -29.52
C ALA A 32 -11.85 8.89 -30.73
N SER A 33 -11.52 7.61 -30.57
CA SER A 33 -11.06 6.74 -31.66
C SER A 33 -12.16 6.55 -32.71
N VAL A 34 -13.39 6.32 -32.29
CA VAL A 34 -14.56 6.21 -33.18
C VAL A 34 -14.81 7.53 -33.92
N PHE A 35 -14.74 8.67 -33.24
CA PHE A 35 -15.01 9.98 -33.86
C PHE A 35 -13.90 10.47 -34.79
N MET A 36 -12.64 10.19 -34.45
CA MET A 36 -11.48 10.68 -35.21
C MET A 36 -10.90 9.65 -36.19
N GLY A 37 -11.39 8.40 -36.16
CA GLY A 37 -11.06 7.37 -37.13
C GLY A 37 -9.64 6.79 -37.00
N PHE A 38 -9.01 6.87 -35.83
CA PHE A 38 -7.72 6.24 -35.56
C PHE A 38 -7.92 4.87 -34.88
N SER A 39 -7.05 3.91 -35.17
CA SER A 39 -6.98 2.64 -34.46
C SER A 39 -6.22 2.81 -33.15
N ILE A 40 -6.69 2.16 -32.08
CA ILE A 40 -5.98 2.09 -30.80
C ILE A 40 -4.94 0.97 -30.90
N ASP A 41 -3.68 1.29 -30.68
CA ASP A 41 -2.60 0.31 -30.57
C ASP A 41 -2.17 0.08 -29.11
N ASP A 42 -1.22 -0.83 -28.88
CA ASP A 42 -0.73 -1.17 -27.53
C ASP A 42 -0.05 0.02 -26.84
N LEU A 43 0.58 0.92 -27.60
CA LEU A 43 1.23 2.11 -27.05
C LEU A 43 0.19 3.13 -26.58
N ASP A 44 -0.90 3.31 -27.32
CA ASP A 44 -2.04 4.13 -26.92
C ASP A 44 -2.66 3.60 -25.61
N ILE A 45 -2.79 2.28 -25.47
CA ILE A 45 -3.29 1.63 -24.25
C ILE A 45 -2.34 1.89 -23.08
N GLN A 46 -1.03 1.67 -23.24
CA GLN A 46 -0.04 1.91 -22.19
C GLN A 46 0.01 3.39 -21.78
N LEU A 47 -0.06 4.31 -22.74
CA LEU A 47 -0.06 5.74 -22.47
C LEU A 47 -1.34 6.17 -21.75
N LEU A 48 -2.49 5.61 -22.14
CA LEU A 48 -3.75 5.84 -21.45
C LEU A 48 -3.75 5.29 -20.02
N GLN A 49 -3.20 4.09 -19.80
CA GLN A 49 -3.01 3.52 -18.46
C GLN A 49 -2.14 4.46 -17.60
N ALA A 50 -1.02 4.95 -18.13
CA ALA A 50 -0.17 5.91 -17.44
C ALA A 50 -0.92 7.23 -17.15
N ALA A 51 -1.76 7.70 -18.07
CA ALA A 51 -2.59 8.89 -17.88
C ALA A 51 -3.67 8.67 -16.82
N ALA A 52 -4.34 7.52 -16.81
CA ALA A 52 -5.33 7.14 -15.81
C ALA A 52 -4.71 7.03 -14.41
N GLN A 53 -3.55 6.39 -14.31
CA GLN A 53 -2.78 6.32 -13.08
C GLN A 53 -2.35 7.71 -12.59
N THR A 54 -1.93 8.59 -13.51
CA THR A 54 -1.58 9.98 -13.17
C THR A 54 -2.80 10.75 -12.66
N ALA A 55 -3.95 10.61 -13.32
CA ALA A 55 -5.20 11.23 -12.89
C ALA A 55 -5.64 10.73 -11.51
N SER A 56 -5.54 9.42 -11.27
CA SER A 56 -5.81 8.81 -9.97
C SER A 56 -4.86 9.33 -8.89
N PHE A 57 -3.56 9.40 -9.17
CA PHE A 57 -2.58 10.00 -8.27
C PHE A 57 -2.92 11.46 -7.93
N LEU A 58 -3.29 12.28 -8.91
CA LEU A 58 -3.68 13.67 -8.68
C LEU A 58 -4.94 13.77 -7.82
N MET A 59 -5.95 12.95 -8.09
CA MET A 59 -7.15 12.84 -7.26
C MET A 59 -6.80 12.47 -5.82
N ALA A 60 -6.01 11.41 -5.64
CA ALA A 60 -5.55 10.94 -4.35
C ALA A 60 -4.74 12.01 -3.60
N LEU A 61 -3.87 12.73 -4.30
CA LEU A 61 -3.03 13.79 -3.74
C LEU A 61 -3.85 14.99 -3.29
N LEU A 62 -4.81 15.44 -4.08
CA LEU A 62 -5.70 16.52 -3.71
C LEU A 62 -6.56 16.13 -2.51
N TRP A 63 -7.11 14.92 -2.52
CA TRP A 63 -7.88 14.39 -1.40
C TRP A 63 -7.03 14.30 -0.14
N TRP A 64 -5.85 13.70 -0.24
CA TRP A 64 -4.92 13.56 0.87
C TRP A 64 -4.47 14.91 1.41
N ARG A 65 -4.15 15.88 0.56
CA ARG A 65 -3.78 17.24 0.98
C ARG A 65 -4.91 17.94 1.75
N CYS A 66 -6.16 17.69 1.37
CA CYS A 66 -7.33 18.18 2.11
C CYS A 66 -7.56 17.45 3.44
N LEU A 67 -7.26 16.16 3.50
CA LEU A 67 -7.47 15.29 4.66
C LEU A 67 -6.33 15.41 5.69
N TRP A 68 -5.10 15.61 5.23
CA TRP A 68 -3.86 15.60 6.02
C TRP A 68 -3.91 16.45 7.29
N PRO A 69 -4.36 17.72 7.28
CA PRO A 69 -4.40 18.53 8.50
C PRO A 69 -5.31 17.96 9.60
N ARG A 70 -6.20 17.03 9.24
CA ARG A 70 -7.14 16.36 10.14
C ARG A 70 -6.80 14.88 10.32
N SER A 71 -5.74 14.38 9.69
CA SER A 71 -5.38 12.97 9.76
C SER A 71 -4.71 12.66 11.09
N PHE A 72 -4.87 11.42 11.51
CA PHE A 72 -4.21 10.93 12.72
C PHE A 72 -2.69 10.86 12.53
N MET A 73 -2.23 10.55 11.31
CA MET A 73 -0.81 10.57 10.96
C MET A 73 -0.14 11.92 11.15
N ALA A 74 -0.77 13.03 10.72
CA ALA A 74 -0.18 14.35 10.89
C ALA A 74 0.03 14.70 12.37
N ARG A 75 -0.89 14.27 13.24
CA ARG A 75 -0.82 14.47 14.68
C ARG A 75 0.23 13.56 15.34
N SER A 76 0.22 12.28 14.99
CA SER A 76 1.23 11.30 15.41
C SER A 76 2.66 11.79 15.19
N GLN A 77 2.94 12.31 14.00
CA GLN A 77 4.29 12.78 13.63
C GLN A 77 4.76 13.96 14.47
N SER A 78 3.84 14.74 15.03
CA SER A 78 4.17 15.86 15.92
C SER A 78 4.49 15.42 17.35
N GLU A 79 3.86 14.34 17.83
CA GLU A 79 4.04 13.83 19.19
C GLU A 79 5.21 12.85 19.31
N HIS A 80 5.41 12.01 18.29
CA HIS A 80 6.45 10.99 18.26
C HIS A 80 7.36 11.20 17.05
N PRO A 81 8.19 12.27 17.04
CA PRO A 81 9.16 12.47 15.98
C PRO A 81 10.18 11.33 15.99
N LEU A 82 10.37 10.71 14.82
CA LEU A 82 11.38 9.65 14.66
C LEU A 82 12.78 10.18 14.99
N GLY A 83 13.38 9.66 16.06
CA GLY A 83 14.71 10.03 16.52
C GLY A 83 15.87 9.44 15.69
N GLY A 84 17.10 9.70 16.15
CA GLY A 84 18.33 9.09 15.64
C GLY A 84 19.01 9.81 14.47
N GLY A 85 18.54 11.01 14.10
CA GLY A 85 19.14 11.83 13.03
C GLY A 85 19.25 11.11 11.69
N ALA A 86 20.28 11.45 10.89
CA ALA A 86 20.53 10.83 9.59
C ALA A 86 20.79 9.32 9.69
N ARG A 87 21.56 8.88 10.69
CA ARG A 87 21.88 7.45 10.90
C ARG A 87 20.63 6.62 11.17
N GLY A 88 19.73 7.12 12.02
CA GLY A 88 18.43 6.48 12.28
C GLY A 88 17.54 6.44 11.05
N ALA A 89 17.54 7.51 10.24
CA ALA A 89 16.81 7.54 8.98
C ALA A 89 17.31 6.50 7.98
N TRP A 90 18.63 6.39 7.80
CA TRP A 90 19.25 5.38 6.94
C TRP A 90 18.96 3.96 7.42
N LYS A 91 19.02 3.69 8.73
CA LYS A 91 18.66 2.38 9.28
C LYS A 91 17.22 2.01 8.91
N ARG A 92 16.26 2.93 9.07
CA ARG A 92 14.86 2.70 8.69
C ARG A 92 14.68 2.45 7.19
N ILE A 93 15.36 3.24 6.34
CA ILE A 93 15.35 3.05 4.88
C ILE A 93 15.86 1.66 4.51
N ALA A 94 17.01 1.26 5.06
CA ALA A 94 17.59 -0.05 4.81
C ALA A 94 16.66 -1.19 5.24
N CYS A 95 16.09 -1.12 6.45
CA CYS A 95 15.13 -2.12 6.91
C CYS A 95 13.91 -2.20 6.00
N VAL A 96 13.34 -1.06 5.60
CA VAL A 96 12.17 -1.02 4.71
C VAL A 96 12.45 -1.67 3.35
N ILE A 97 13.61 -1.38 2.74
CA ILE A 97 14.02 -2.00 1.47
C ILE A 97 14.15 -3.52 1.64
N VAL A 98 14.83 -3.97 2.70
CA VAL A 98 15.01 -5.41 2.98
C VAL A 98 13.67 -6.09 3.23
N ILE A 99 12.74 -5.47 3.97
CA ILE A 99 11.38 -5.99 4.18
C ILE A 99 10.68 -6.18 2.83
N GLY A 100 10.72 -5.18 1.95
CA GLY A 100 10.06 -5.24 0.64
C GLY A 100 10.63 -6.33 -0.27
N LEU A 101 11.96 -6.38 -0.42
CA LEU A 101 12.62 -7.39 -1.25
C LEU A 101 12.42 -8.81 -0.71
N ALA A 102 12.55 -9.01 0.60
CA ALA A 102 12.33 -10.32 1.21
C ALA A 102 10.86 -10.75 1.13
N LEU A 103 9.91 -9.81 1.30
CA LEU A 103 8.48 -10.07 1.12
C LEU A 103 8.17 -10.49 -0.32
N GLN A 104 8.78 -9.83 -1.31
CA GLN A 104 8.61 -10.18 -2.72
C GLN A 104 9.06 -11.60 -3.00
N VAL A 105 10.22 -12.03 -2.49
CA VAL A 105 10.72 -13.40 -2.64
C VAL A 105 9.71 -14.41 -2.05
N VAL A 106 9.25 -14.16 -0.82
CA VAL A 106 8.28 -15.04 -0.15
C VAL A 106 6.97 -15.10 -0.92
N VAL A 107 6.42 -13.96 -1.31
CA VAL A 107 5.16 -13.88 -2.05
C VAL A 107 5.27 -14.58 -3.40
N SER A 108 6.35 -14.38 -4.15
CA SER A 108 6.51 -14.98 -5.47
C SER A 108 6.49 -16.51 -5.40
N TYR A 109 7.40 -17.11 -4.60
CA TYR A 109 7.49 -18.57 -4.52
C TYR A 109 6.28 -19.22 -3.84
N VAL A 110 5.65 -18.56 -2.86
CA VAL A 110 4.41 -19.08 -2.26
C VAL A 110 3.27 -19.03 -3.28
N THR A 111 3.18 -17.97 -4.08
CA THR A 111 2.17 -17.86 -5.15
C THR A 111 2.40 -18.93 -6.21
N ASP A 112 3.63 -19.10 -6.69
CA ASP A 112 3.97 -20.15 -7.67
C ASP A 112 3.63 -21.55 -7.13
N ALA A 113 3.94 -21.83 -5.86
CA ALA A 113 3.60 -23.09 -5.23
C ALA A 113 2.09 -23.31 -5.17
N VAL A 114 1.30 -22.28 -4.81
CA VAL A 114 -0.16 -22.36 -4.78
C VAL A 114 -0.73 -22.56 -6.20
N LEU A 115 -0.25 -21.81 -7.18
CA LEU A 115 -0.69 -21.91 -8.58
C LEU A 115 -0.35 -23.28 -9.19
N SER A 116 0.75 -23.90 -8.78
CA SER A 116 1.09 -25.28 -9.19
C SER A 116 0.06 -26.33 -8.73
N LEU A 117 -0.70 -26.03 -7.68
CA LEU A 117 -1.75 -26.89 -7.13
C LEU A 117 -3.14 -26.54 -7.67
N LEU A 118 -3.30 -25.36 -8.29
CA LEU A 118 -4.57 -24.80 -8.73
C LEU A 118 -4.47 -24.35 -10.21
N PRO A 119 -4.51 -25.30 -11.17
CA PRO A 119 -4.26 -25.01 -12.58
C PRO A 119 -5.26 -24.01 -13.18
N ASP A 120 -6.54 -24.06 -12.77
CA ASP A 120 -7.54 -23.10 -13.24
C ASP A 120 -7.20 -21.67 -12.81
N ALA A 121 -6.76 -21.48 -11.55
CA ALA A 121 -6.32 -20.18 -11.06
C ALA A 121 -5.02 -19.69 -11.72
N ALA A 122 -4.14 -20.62 -12.12
CA ALA A 122 -2.92 -20.29 -12.84
C ALA A 122 -3.23 -19.78 -14.25
N ALA A 123 -4.23 -20.36 -14.93
CA ALA A 123 -4.69 -19.89 -16.24
C ALA A 123 -5.25 -18.45 -16.14
N ASP A 124 -6.18 -18.21 -15.21
CA ASP A 124 -6.76 -16.88 -14.98
C ASP A 124 -5.69 -15.81 -14.64
N TYR A 125 -4.64 -16.21 -13.91
CA TYR A 125 -3.54 -15.31 -13.58
C TYR A 125 -2.64 -15.03 -14.79
N SER A 126 -2.36 -16.05 -15.62
CA SER A 126 -1.54 -15.88 -16.82
C SER A 126 -2.18 -14.95 -17.86
N GLU A 127 -3.51 -15.05 -18.04
CA GLU A 127 -4.27 -14.17 -18.91
C GLU A 127 -4.19 -12.71 -18.43
N LEU A 128 -4.37 -12.48 -17.11
CA LEU A 128 -4.21 -11.15 -16.53
C LEU A 128 -2.81 -10.57 -16.75
N VAL A 129 -1.77 -11.38 -16.54
CA VAL A 129 -0.37 -10.96 -16.70
C VAL A 129 -0.11 -10.51 -18.14
N GLU A 130 -0.65 -11.24 -19.12
CA GLU A 130 -0.58 -10.90 -20.54
C GLU A 130 -1.37 -9.63 -20.89
N GLU A 131 -2.62 -9.51 -20.42
CA GLU A 131 -3.48 -8.35 -20.70
C GLU A 131 -2.99 -7.04 -20.04
N THR A 132 -2.41 -7.13 -18.86
CA THR A 132 -1.94 -5.96 -18.09
C THR A 132 -0.50 -5.57 -18.41
N GLY A 133 0.21 -6.37 -19.22
CA GLY A 133 1.66 -6.21 -19.44
C GLY A 133 2.46 -6.39 -18.15
N MET A 134 1.93 -7.13 -17.17
CA MET A 134 2.62 -7.37 -15.91
C MET A 134 3.83 -8.26 -16.19
N GLY A 135 5.03 -7.76 -15.93
CA GLY A 135 6.27 -8.45 -16.31
C GLY A 135 6.90 -7.95 -17.61
N ASP A 136 6.25 -7.01 -18.31
CA ASP A 136 6.90 -6.28 -19.38
C ASP A 136 8.11 -5.51 -18.84
N THR A 137 9.25 -5.71 -19.49
CA THR A 137 10.49 -5.00 -19.18
C THR A 137 10.63 -3.68 -19.94
N SER A 138 9.55 -3.22 -20.58
CA SER A 138 9.56 -1.94 -21.28
C SER A 138 9.84 -0.81 -20.26
N PRO A 139 10.63 0.22 -20.61
CA PRO A 139 10.93 1.30 -19.67
C PRO A 139 9.68 2.00 -19.12
N LEU A 140 8.62 2.10 -19.92
CA LEU A 140 7.34 2.68 -19.50
C LEU A 140 6.62 1.78 -18.49
N ALA A 141 6.53 0.47 -18.75
CA ALA A 141 5.90 -0.48 -17.83
C ALA A 141 6.64 -0.57 -16.48
N VAL A 142 7.98 -0.57 -16.52
CA VAL A 142 8.80 -0.53 -15.29
C VAL A 142 8.57 0.79 -14.55
N LEU A 143 8.49 1.92 -15.25
CA LEU A 143 8.25 3.23 -14.63
C LEU A 143 6.87 3.29 -13.96
N THR A 144 5.82 2.88 -14.66
CA THR A 144 4.44 2.91 -14.14
C THR A 144 4.23 1.90 -13.03
N THR A 145 4.82 0.72 -13.11
CA THR A 145 4.67 -0.35 -12.11
C THR A 145 5.53 -0.11 -10.87
N VAL A 146 6.80 0.24 -11.03
CA VAL A 146 7.74 0.37 -9.91
C VAL A 146 7.57 1.72 -9.21
N LEU A 147 7.28 2.80 -9.95
CA LEU A 147 7.19 4.15 -9.38
C LEU A 147 5.76 4.72 -9.37
N GLY A 148 5.06 4.66 -10.51
CA GLY A 148 3.73 5.26 -10.65
C GLY A 148 2.70 4.67 -9.69
N ALA A 149 2.55 3.35 -9.72
CA ALA A 149 1.54 2.60 -8.97
C ALA A 149 1.70 2.81 -7.47
N PRO A 150 2.90 2.65 -6.89
CA PRO A 150 3.04 2.80 -5.46
C PRO A 150 2.75 4.21 -4.95
N PHE A 151 3.02 5.27 -5.72
CA PHE A 151 2.62 6.62 -5.32
C PHE A 151 1.11 6.78 -5.27
N CYS A 152 0.40 6.29 -6.28
CA CYS A 152 -1.05 6.34 -6.37
C CYS A 152 -1.70 5.49 -5.25
N GLU A 153 -1.34 4.20 -5.21
CA GLU A 153 -1.95 3.20 -4.35
C GLU A 153 -1.67 3.48 -2.87
N GLU A 154 -0.45 3.85 -2.49
CA GLU A 154 -0.16 4.17 -1.09
C GLU A 154 -0.91 5.41 -0.63
N LEU A 155 -1.08 6.40 -1.51
CA LEU A 155 -1.78 7.64 -1.16
C LEU A 155 -3.28 7.41 -0.98
N LEU A 156 -3.89 6.62 -1.86
CA LEU A 156 -5.29 6.19 -1.72
C LEU A 156 -5.49 5.29 -0.52
N VAL A 157 -4.70 4.21 -0.43
CA VAL A 157 -4.93 3.13 0.54
C VAL A 157 -4.40 3.51 1.92
N ARG A 158 -3.12 3.87 2.02
CA ARG A 158 -2.43 4.12 3.30
C ARG A 158 -2.60 5.57 3.76
N GLY A 159 -2.92 6.48 2.84
CA GLY A 159 -3.39 7.82 3.16
C GLY A 159 -4.89 7.82 3.49
N VAL A 160 -5.74 7.82 2.46
CA VAL A 160 -7.17 8.12 2.60
C VAL A 160 -7.96 6.97 3.25
N ILE A 161 -7.90 5.75 2.69
CA ILE A 161 -8.67 4.59 3.14
C ILE A 161 -8.27 4.19 4.56
N PHE A 162 -6.97 4.19 4.89
CA PHE A 162 -6.51 3.86 6.22
C PHE A 162 -7.00 4.88 7.25
N GLU A 163 -6.98 6.17 6.93
CA GLU A 163 -7.55 7.22 7.80
C GLU A 163 -9.07 7.01 8.00
N PHE A 164 -9.82 6.63 6.97
CA PHE A 164 -11.25 6.29 7.12
C PHE A 164 -11.46 5.00 7.93
N SER A 165 -10.58 4.02 7.77
CA SER A 165 -10.62 2.76 8.52
C SER A 165 -10.35 3.00 10.01
N LEU A 166 -9.36 3.84 10.35
CA LEU A 166 -9.14 4.31 11.71
C LEU A 166 -10.39 4.98 12.28
N ARG A 167 -11.14 5.71 11.44
CA ARG A 167 -12.37 6.37 11.84
C ARG A 167 -13.55 5.43 12.09
N ALA A 168 -13.62 4.35 11.32
CA ALA A 168 -14.61 3.32 11.49
C ALA A 168 -14.42 2.58 12.82
N PHE A 169 -13.17 2.23 13.15
CA PHE A 169 -12.86 1.35 14.28
C PHE A 169 -12.41 2.05 15.57
N ASN A 170 -12.26 3.38 15.57
CA ASN A 170 -11.98 4.15 16.79
C ASN A 170 -13.01 5.29 16.99
N PRO A 171 -14.32 4.98 17.14
CA PRO A 171 -15.37 5.98 17.25
C PRO A 171 -15.24 6.89 18.48
N GLN A 172 -14.53 6.45 19.53
CA GLN A 172 -14.18 7.27 20.70
C GLN A 172 -13.37 8.52 20.31
N CYS A 173 -12.62 8.48 19.22
CA CYS A 173 -11.83 9.60 18.71
C CYS A 173 -12.66 10.59 17.86
N ARG A 174 -13.96 10.33 17.66
CA ARG A 174 -14.84 11.15 16.79
C ARG A 174 -14.90 12.64 17.13
N PRO A 175 -14.99 13.08 18.40
CA PRO A 175 -14.99 14.52 18.73
C PRO A 175 -13.76 15.26 18.16
N LEU A 176 -12.67 14.53 17.97
CA LEU A 176 -11.38 15.06 17.54
C LEU A 176 -11.29 15.27 16.02
N TRP A 177 -12.13 14.60 15.24
CA TRP A 177 -12.26 14.81 13.78
C TRP A 177 -13.16 16.00 13.45
N LYS A 178 -14.01 16.44 14.38
CA LYS A 178 -14.91 17.58 14.21
C LYS A 178 -14.25 18.94 14.48
N ARG A 179 -13.12 19.00 15.21
CA ARG A 179 -12.45 20.28 15.55
C ARG A 179 -11.92 20.96 14.27
N ARG A 180 -12.50 22.11 13.94
CA ARG A 180 -12.21 22.90 12.72
C ARG A 180 -10.96 23.77 12.93
N ARG A 181 -9.99 23.66 12.02
CA ARG A 181 -8.96 24.59 11.46
C ARG A 181 -8.45 25.86 12.22
N ARG A 182 -9.01 26.30 13.34
CA ARG A 182 -8.62 27.50 14.11
C ARG A 182 -8.58 27.18 15.60
N ALA A 183 -7.81 26.16 15.98
CA ALA A 183 -7.39 26.03 17.37
C ALA A 183 -6.23 27.00 17.57
N SER A 184 -6.41 27.94 18.50
CA SER A 184 -5.35 28.83 18.99
C SER A 184 -4.13 27.99 19.40
N ALA A 185 -2.91 28.55 19.32
CA ALA A 185 -1.69 27.90 19.82
C ALA A 185 -1.78 27.51 21.32
N GLN A 186 -2.82 27.97 22.03
CA GLN A 186 -3.11 27.69 23.44
C GLN A 186 -4.13 26.56 23.68
N ASP A 187 -4.75 25.97 22.65
CA ASP A 187 -5.68 24.83 22.79
C ASP A 187 -4.92 23.50 22.85
N GLY A 188 -4.11 23.33 23.90
CA GLY A 188 -3.18 22.23 24.13
C GLY A 188 -3.79 20.88 24.55
N ALA A 189 -5.03 20.56 24.14
CA ALA A 189 -5.51 19.17 24.25
C ALA A 189 -5.13 18.41 22.98
N ILE A 190 -3.81 18.20 22.82
CA ILE A 190 -3.24 17.28 21.84
C ILE A 190 -3.68 15.88 22.25
N VAL A 191 -4.13 15.06 21.30
CA VAL A 191 -4.60 13.70 21.60
C VAL A 191 -3.46 12.74 21.30
N PRO A 192 -2.91 12.08 22.34
CA PRO A 192 -1.83 11.13 22.19
C PRO A 192 -2.19 10.01 21.22
N TRP A 193 -1.20 9.49 20.48
CA TRP A 193 -1.35 8.23 19.73
C TRP A 193 -1.97 7.10 20.59
N ALA A 194 -1.69 7.12 21.89
CA ALA A 194 -2.24 6.21 22.90
C ALA A 194 -3.78 6.22 23.04
N ALA A 195 -4.49 7.19 22.44
CA ALA A 195 -5.95 7.23 22.45
C ALA A 195 -6.60 6.24 21.47
N LEU A 196 -5.87 5.73 20.48
CA LEU A 196 -6.39 4.65 19.64
C LEU A 196 -6.31 3.32 20.37
N SER A 197 -7.37 2.53 20.21
CA SER A 197 -7.38 1.16 20.69
C SER A 197 -6.49 0.29 19.78
N THR A 198 -5.68 -0.58 20.38
CA THR A 198 -4.85 -1.55 19.63
C THR A 198 -5.69 -2.38 18.68
N TRP A 199 -6.87 -2.83 19.13
CA TRP A 199 -7.83 -3.57 18.31
C TRP A 199 -8.38 -2.74 17.15
N GLY A 200 -8.68 -1.46 17.37
CA GLY A 200 -9.16 -0.58 16.31
C GLY A 200 -8.09 -0.29 15.25
N VAL A 201 -6.81 -0.19 15.65
CA VAL A 201 -5.69 -0.09 14.71
C VAL A 201 -5.53 -1.38 13.91
N ALA A 202 -5.58 -2.55 14.58
CA ALA A 202 -5.49 -3.84 13.90
C ALA A 202 -6.63 -4.04 12.90
N ALA A 203 -7.87 -3.73 13.28
CA ALA A 203 -9.03 -3.78 12.37
C ALA A 203 -8.88 -2.81 11.19
N ALA A 204 -8.31 -1.61 11.40
CA ALA A 204 -8.04 -0.68 10.32
C ALA A 204 -6.96 -1.19 9.34
N ILE A 205 -5.92 -1.86 9.84
CA ILE A 205 -4.90 -2.52 9.02
C ILE A 205 -5.54 -3.63 8.18
N VAL A 206 -6.39 -4.46 8.79
CA VAL A 206 -7.07 -5.56 8.08
C VAL A 206 -8.01 -5.01 7.00
N LEU A 207 -8.82 -3.99 7.32
CA LEU A 207 -9.75 -3.41 6.35
C LEU A 207 -9.03 -2.78 5.16
N GLN A 208 -7.98 -1.97 5.37
CA GLN A 208 -7.24 -1.39 4.25
C GLN A 208 -6.53 -2.46 3.40
N ALA A 209 -6.06 -3.54 4.04
CA ALA A 209 -5.40 -4.64 3.33
C ALA A 209 -6.39 -5.43 2.48
N ALA A 210 -7.57 -5.74 3.01
CA ALA A 210 -8.63 -6.40 2.27
C ALA A 210 -9.11 -5.55 1.08
N ILE A 211 -9.27 -4.24 1.29
CA ILE A 211 -9.64 -3.31 0.22
C ILE A 211 -8.53 -3.22 -0.84
N PHE A 212 -7.27 -3.18 -0.42
CA PHE A 212 -6.14 -3.20 -1.34
C PHE A 212 -6.12 -4.46 -2.20
N GLY A 213 -6.36 -5.64 -1.62
CA GLY A 213 -6.53 -6.87 -2.39
C GLY A 213 -7.71 -6.79 -3.37
N PHE A 214 -8.86 -6.30 -2.91
CA PHE A 214 -10.05 -6.13 -3.75
C PHE A 214 -9.83 -5.19 -4.94
N MET A 215 -9.05 -4.10 -4.77
CA MET A 215 -8.75 -3.14 -5.85
C MET A 215 -8.07 -3.76 -7.07
N HIS A 216 -7.41 -4.92 -6.91
CA HIS A 216 -6.73 -5.60 -8.01
C HIS A 216 -7.68 -6.39 -8.92
N MET A 217 -8.94 -6.59 -8.52
CA MET A 217 -9.99 -7.19 -9.36
C MET A 217 -9.68 -8.60 -9.93
N ASN A 218 -8.63 -9.26 -9.42
CA ASN A 218 -8.26 -10.63 -9.72
C ASN A 218 -8.05 -11.38 -8.39
N TRP A 219 -8.48 -12.64 -8.32
CA TRP A 219 -8.44 -13.40 -7.07
C TRP A 219 -7.01 -13.72 -6.62
N VAL A 220 -6.13 -14.16 -7.53
CA VAL A 220 -4.73 -14.51 -7.21
C VAL A 220 -3.98 -13.26 -6.77
N GLN A 221 -4.02 -12.21 -7.60
CA GLN A 221 -3.37 -10.94 -7.30
C GLN A 221 -3.93 -10.29 -6.04
N GLY A 222 -5.25 -10.28 -5.90
CA GLY A 222 -5.91 -9.73 -4.72
C GLY A 222 -5.52 -10.44 -3.43
N CYS A 223 -5.33 -11.77 -3.46
CA CYS A 223 -4.89 -12.53 -2.30
C CYS A 223 -3.48 -12.11 -1.85
N TYR A 224 -2.48 -12.15 -2.74
CA TYR A 224 -1.12 -11.81 -2.33
C TYR A 224 -0.95 -10.31 -2.06
N ALA A 225 -1.63 -9.43 -2.80
CA ALA A 225 -1.60 -8.00 -2.56
C ALA A 225 -2.25 -7.66 -1.22
N GLY A 226 -3.38 -8.29 -0.88
CA GLY A 226 -4.02 -8.15 0.41
C GLY A 226 -3.12 -8.62 1.57
N ALA A 227 -2.47 -9.77 1.42
CA ALA A 227 -1.52 -10.28 2.41
C ALA A 227 -0.31 -9.33 2.60
N ALA A 228 0.31 -8.87 1.51
CA ALA A 228 1.37 -7.87 1.56
C ALA A 228 0.88 -6.55 2.17
N GLY A 229 -0.36 -6.18 1.89
CA GLY A 229 -1.02 -5.00 2.42
C GLY A 229 -1.11 -4.96 3.95
N LEU A 230 -1.15 -6.11 4.62
CA LEU A 230 -1.06 -6.18 6.08
C LEU A 230 0.31 -5.68 6.58
N ILE A 231 1.39 -6.09 5.91
CA ILE A 231 2.76 -5.63 6.22
C ILE A 231 2.91 -4.14 5.93
N PHE A 232 2.31 -3.65 4.84
CA PHE A 232 2.39 -2.23 4.47
C PHE A 232 1.67 -1.36 5.51
N GLY A 233 0.46 -1.77 5.94
CA GLY A 233 -0.26 -1.12 7.03
C GLY A 233 0.51 -1.17 8.35
N TRP A 234 1.19 -2.28 8.64
CA TRP A 234 2.06 -2.41 9.81
C TRP A 234 3.28 -1.46 9.75
N VAL A 235 3.94 -1.32 8.61
CA VAL A 235 5.05 -0.36 8.42
C VAL A 235 4.57 1.09 8.57
N LEU A 236 3.35 1.40 8.07
CA LEU A 236 2.76 2.72 8.26
C LEU A 236 2.59 3.06 9.73
N VAL A 237 2.00 2.15 10.52
CA VAL A 237 1.78 2.35 11.96
C VAL A 237 3.09 2.41 12.72
N THR A 238 4.08 1.60 12.33
CA THR A 238 5.40 1.53 12.96
C THR A 238 6.22 2.80 12.73
N THR A 239 6.14 3.39 11.54
CA THR A 239 6.96 4.55 11.17
C THR A 239 6.21 5.88 11.27
N GLY A 240 4.88 5.85 11.25
CA GLY A 240 4.01 7.01 11.20
C GLY A 240 4.10 7.82 9.91
N LYS A 241 4.88 7.39 8.89
CA LYS A 241 5.15 8.18 7.68
C LYS A 241 4.90 7.39 6.39
N LEU A 242 4.06 7.95 5.53
CA LEU A 242 3.69 7.37 4.23
C LEU A 242 4.90 7.10 3.31
N ARG A 243 5.94 7.95 3.37
CA ARG A 243 7.15 7.77 2.55
C ARG A 243 7.84 6.41 2.75
N TYR A 244 7.71 5.80 3.93
CA TYR A 244 8.31 4.49 4.17
C TYR A 244 7.47 3.36 3.58
N THR A 245 6.15 3.50 3.48
CA THR A 245 5.32 2.50 2.79
C THR A 245 5.41 2.65 1.27
N ILE A 246 5.54 3.88 0.76
CA ILE A 246 5.89 4.12 -0.65
C ILE A 246 7.22 3.45 -1.01
N LEU A 247 8.26 3.65 -0.19
CA LEU A 247 9.54 2.99 -0.41
C LEU A 247 9.45 1.47 -0.29
N LEU A 248 8.68 0.95 0.67
CA LEU A 248 8.45 -0.49 0.82
C LEU A 248 7.86 -1.08 -0.45
N HIS A 249 6.85 -0.40 -0.99
CA HIS A 249 6.14 -0.82 -2.18
C HIS A 249 7.01 -0.69 -3.44
N PHE A 250 7.83 0.36 -3.55
CA PHE A 250 8.88 0.43 -4.57
C PHE A 250 9.83 -0.77 -4.50
N ALA A 251 10.29 -1.14 -3.30
CA ALA A 251 11.18 -2.27 -3.13
C ALA A 251 10.50 -3.61 -3.46
N PHE A 252 9.22 -3.76 -3.11
CA PHE A 252 8.42 -4.94 -3.46
C PHE A 252 8.28 -5.08 -4.99
N ASN A 253 7.81 -4.02 -5.67
CA ASN A 253 7.62 -4.03 -7.12
C ASN A 253 8.95 -4.12 -7.88
N ALA A 254 10.00 -3.41 -7.46
CA ALA A 254 11.32 -3.55 -8.05
C ALA A 254 11.86 -4.98 -7.86
N GLY A 255 11.57 -5.61 -6.72
CA GLY A 255 11.94 -6.98 -6.42
C GLY A 255 11.36 -7.98 -7.42
N SER A 256 10.16 -7.75 -7.97
CA SER A 256 9.54 -8.71 -8.90
C SER A 256 10.37 -8.86 -10.17
N TYR A 257 10.90 -7.75 -10.70
CA TYR A 257 11.82 -7.73 -11.84
C TYR A 257 13.19 -8.34 -11.52
N LEU A 258 13.57 -8.44 -10.25
CA LEU A 258 14.83 -9.03 -9.80
C LEU A 258 14.71 -10.54 -9.54
N MET A 259 13.51 -11.13 -9.58
CA MET A 259 13.33 -12.56 -9.31
C MET A 259 14.10 -13.45 -10.30
N GLY A 260 14.27 -13.01 -11.55
CA GLY A 260 15.09 -13.71 -12.54
C GLY A 260 16.58 -13.82 -12.17
N LEU A 261 17.07 -13.04 -11.20
CA LEU A 261 18.46 -13.16 -10.71
C LEU A 261 18.67 -14.34 -9.77
N LEU A 262 17.60 -14.97 -9.28
CA LEU A 262 17.64 -16.17 -8.42
C LEU A 262 17.80 -17.46 -9.24
N TRP A 263 18.65 -17.43 -10.27
CA TRP A 263 18.89 -18.53 -11.21
C TRP A 263 19.37 -19.83 -10.55
N PHE A 264 19.87 -19.77 -9.32
CA PHE A 264 20.32 -20.92 -8.56
C PHE A 264 19.18 -21.72 -7.91
N VAL A 265 17.96 -21.16 -7.86
CA VAL A 265 16.78 -21.82 -7.28
C VAL A 265 16.11 -22.71 -8.33
N ASN A 266 16.44 -24.00 -8.35
CA ASN A 266 16.02 -24.91 -9.42
C ASN A 266 15.23 -26.13 -8.93
N THR A 267 15.35 -26.47 -7.64
CA THR A 267 14.66 -27.62 -7.05
C THR A 267 13.64 -27.17 -6.01
N PRO A 268 12.62 -28.01 -5.69
CA PRO A 268 11.70 -27.72 -4.60
C PRO A 268 12.39 -27.49 -3.24
N LEU A 269 13.53 -28.14 -3.02
CA LEU A 269 14.35 -27.94 -1.82
C LEU A 269 14.99 -26.54 -1.83
N ASP A 270 15.54 -26.10 -2.97
CA ASP A 270 16.12 -24.76 -3.10
C ASP A 270 15.06 -23.67 -2.86
N VAL A 271 13.84 -23.88 -3.37
CA VAL A 271 12.70 -22.99 -3.12
C VAL A 271 12.39 -22.92 -1.63
N ALA A 272 12.24 -24.07 -0.97
CA ALA A 272 11.94 -24.13 0.46
C ALA A 272 13.02 -23.43 1.31
N ILE A 273 14.30 -23.66 0.99
CA ILE A 273 15.44 -23.01 1.66
C ILE A 273 15.42 -21.50 1.41
N THR A 274 15.20 -21.07 0.17
CA THR A 274 15.17 -19.64 -0.20
C THR A 274 14.04 -18.91 0.50
N VAL A 275 12.83 -19.49 0.50
CA VAL A 275 11.67 -18.94 1.23
C VAL A 275 11.93 -18.88 2.73
N ALA A 276 12.54 -19.91 3.32
CA ALA A 276 12.89 -19.92 4.74
C ALA A 276 13.88 -18.80 5.09
N ILE A 277 14.95 -18.64 4.30
CA ILE A 277 15.94 -17.58 4.49
C ILE A 277 15.29 -16.20 4.33
N ALA A 278 14.52 -16.00 3.26
CA ALA A 278 13.81 -14.74 3.02
C ALA A 278 12.84 -14.42 4.17
N GLY A 279 12.11 -15.42 4.68
CA GLY A 279 11.22 -15.27 5.83
C GLY A 279 11.96 -14.85 7.11
N VAL A 280 13.11 -15.47 7.41
CA VAL A 280 13.94 -15.07 8.56
C VAL A 280 14.45 -13.63 8.39
N ILE A 281 15.00 -13.29 7.22
CA ILE A 281 15.46 -11.94 6.90
C ILE A 281 14.33 -10.92 7.05
N HIS A 282 13.13 -11.25 6.55
CA HIS A 282 11.95 -10.40 6.65
C HIS A 282 11.58 -10.11 8.10
N VAL A 283 11.47 -11.15 8.94
CA VAL A 283 11.13 -11.02 10.37
C VAL A 283 12.19 -10.21 11.12
N GLU A 284 13.48 -10.46 10.89
CA GLU A 284 14.56 -9.73 11.54
C GLU A 284 14.60 -8.26 11.09
N ALA A 285 14.34 -7.97 9.81
CA ALA A 285 14.23 -6.61 9.32
C ALA A 285 13.05 -5.86 9.95
N MET A 286 11.90 -6.53 10.13
CA MET A 286 10.75 -5.97 10.85
C MET A 286 11.08 -5.66 12.32
N ARG A 287 11.76 -6.57 13.03
CA ARG A 287 12.24 -6.34 14.42
C ARG A 287 13.19 -5.15 14.48
N SER A 288 14.18 -5.11 13.60
CA SER A 288 15.14 -4.01 13.51
C SER A 288 14.47 -2.66 13.19
N LEU A 289 13.42 -2.65 12.37
CA LEU A 289 12.63 -1.46 12.08
C LEU A 289 11.89 -0.95 13.33
N ARG A 290 11.27 -1.83 14.12
CA ARG A 290 10.63 -1.45 15.40
C ARG A 290 11.63 -0.79 16.35
N HIS A 291 12.80 -1.41 16.52
CA HIS A 291 13.89 -0.86 17.32
C HIS A 291 14.36 0.51 16.79
N ALA A 292 14.48 0.66 15.47
CA ALA A 292 14.90 1.91 14.83
C ALA A 292 13.85 3.04 14.93
N CYS A 293 12.59 2.70 15.22
CA CYS A 293 11.51 3.63 15.52
C CYS A 293 11.32 3.88 17.03
N GLY A 294 12.06 3.18 17.90
CA GLY A 294 11.97 3.35 19.35
C GLY A 294 10.71 2.76 20.00
N MET A 295 10.06 1.81 19.33
CA MET A 295 8.78 1.26 19.81
C MET A 295 8.91 0.37 21.05
N ASP A 296 10.05 -0.29 21.26
CA ASP A 296 10.23 -1.19 22.41
C ASP A 296 10.34 -0.43 23.75
N ALA A 297 10.81 0.82 23.70
CA ALA A 297 10.84 1.70 24.86
C ALA A 297 9.44 2.28 25.18
N ALA A 298 8.59 2.48 24.18
CA ALA A 298 7.23 3.00 24.36
C ALA A 298 6.26 1.94 24.92
N SER A 299 6.44 0.67 24.56
CA SER A 299 5.68 -0.45 25.16
C SER A 299 6.06 -0.76 26.60
N ALA A 300 7.22 -0.31 27.08
CA ALA A 300 7.63 -0.41 28.49
C ALA A 300 7.03 0.69 29.38
N LEU A 301 6.37 1.69 28.79
CA LEU A 301 5.78 2.85 29.47
C LEU A 301 4.24 2.83 29.49
N LEU A 302 3.60 1.76 29.00
CA LEU A 302 2.19 1.51 29.20
C LEU A 302 2.03 0.60 30.42
N PRO A 303 1.33 1.04 31.50
CA PRO A 303 1.09 0.22 32.68
C PRO A 303 0.21 -1.00 32.38
#